data_AF-A0A0F4GTV3-F1
#
_entry.id   AF-A0A0F4GTV3-F1
#
_cell.length_a   1.000
_cell.length_b   1.000
_cell.length_c   1.000
_cell.angle_alpha   90.00
_cell.angle_beta   90.00
_cell.angle_gamma   90.00
#
_symmetry.space_group_name_H-M   'P 1'
#
loop_
_entity.id
_entity.type
_entity.pdbx_description
1 polymer ?
#
loop_
_entity_poly.entity_id
_entity_poly.type
_entity_poly.pdbx_seq_one_letter_code
_entity_poly.pdbx_strand_id
1 'polypeptide(L)'
;MSQRFDVNTKGTDLAQDLAPYITRKTLLITGVSSGGLGAFFARLWNRARSYKIRSINSKVEIRSLVLDLQSFDSVRAAAKEVIAQTEYIDVLVNNAGVVAPPYSKTIDGFESTFQTNHLSHFLFTNLIMEKLLAAPNPRVVIVSSDGYRLGHVRYNDCDFHVRLSQS
;
A
#
# COMPACT_ATOMS: atom_id res chain seq x y z
N MET A 1 -24.81 14.28 11.06
CA MET A 1 -25.03 13.31 9.95
C MET A 1 -24.92 11.93 10.55
N SER A 2 -25.98 11.12 10.53
CA SER A 2 -25.90 9.73 10.98
C SER A 2 -24.88 8.98 10.12
N GLN A 3 -24.03 8.17 10.75
CA GLN A 3 -23.03 7.40 10.02
C GLN A 3 -23.76 6.39 9.13
N ARG A 4 -23.65 6.57 7.82
CA ARG A 4 -24.17 5.64 6.80
C ARG A 4 -23.57 4.23 6.92
N PHE A 5 -22.45 4.09 7.63
CA PHE A 5 -21.74 2.83 7.85
C PHE A 5 -21.33 2.73 9.33
N ASP A 6 -21.44 1.54 9.90
CA ASP A 6 -21.09 1.21 11.28
C ASP A 6 -20.09 0.04 11.35
N VAL A 7 -19.80 -0.43 12.55
CA VAL A 7 -18.88 -1.57 12.79
C VAL A 7 -19.37 -2.90 12.21
N ASN A 8 -20.66 -3.01 11.88
CA ASN A 8 -21.27 -4.22 11.33
C ASN A 8 -21.33 -4.19 9.79
N THR A 9 -21.00 -3.05 9.19
CA THR A 9 -21.04 -2.87 7.74
C THR A 9 -20.00 -3.75 7.07
N LYS A 10 -20.43 -4.64 6.16
CA LYS A 10 -19.51 -5.55 5.47
C LYS A 10 -18.75 -4.82 4.38
N GLY A 11 -17.52 -5.25 4.13
CA GLY A 11 -16.72 -4.73 3.02
C GLY A 11 -17.37 -4.91 1.64
N THR A 12 -18.23 -5.92 1.48
CA THR A 12 -19.03 -6.13 0.26
C THR A 12 -20.08 -5.05 0.04
N ASP A 13 -20.70 -4.59 1.12
CA ASP A 13 -21.77 -3.58 1.08
C ASP A 13 -21.14 -2.22 0.76
N LEU A 14 -20.00 -1.92 1.39
CA LEU A 14 -19.16 -0.77 1.05
C LEU A 14 -18.71 -0.80 -0.42
N ALA A 15 -18.25 -1.95 -0.91
CA ALA A 15 -17.81 -2.11 -2.29
C ALA A 15 -18.94 -1.82 -3.30
N GLN A 16 -20.17 -2.23 -3.00
CA GLN A 16 -21.34 -1.94 -3.82
C GLN A 16 -21.72 -0.46 -3.77
N ASP A 17 -21.81 0.12 -2.58
CA ASP A 17 -22.18 1.52 -2.37
C ASP A 17 -21.17 2.51 -2.95
N LEU A 18 -19.87 2.18 -2.87
CA LEU A 18 -18.77 3.03 -3.33
C LEU A 18 -18.37 2.77 -4.78
N ALA A 19 -18.93 1.76 -5.45
CA ALA A 19 -18.65 1.43 -6.84
C ALA A 19 -18.66 2.64 -7.79
N PRO A 20 -19.60 3.61 -7.70
CA PRO A 20 -19.61 4.79 -8.56
C PRO A 20 -18.33 5.63 -8.50
N TYR A 21 -17.66 5.65 -7.34
CA TYR A 21 -16.46 6.46 -7.09
C TYR A 21 -15.16 5.76 -7.50
N ILE A 22 -15.17 4.43 -7.68
CA ILE A 22 -13.95 3.63 -7.89
C ILE A 22 -13.87 2.92 -9.24
N THR A 23 -14.97 2.81 -9.99
CA THR A 23 -15.02 2.00 -11.23
C THR A 23 -13.99 2.41 -12.29
N ARG A 24 -13.73 3.72 -12.43
CA ARG A 24 -12.81 4.28 -13.44
C ARG A 24 -11.44 4.63 -12.88
N LYS A 25 -11.12 4.18 -11.67
CA LYS A 25 -9.88 4.53 -10.99
C LYS A 25 -8.81 3.46 -11.19
N THR A 26 -7.57 3.91 -11.39
CA THR A 26 -6.37 3.07 -11.36
C THR A 26 -5.87 2.96 -9.93
N LEU A 27 -5.89 1.74 -9.39
CA LEU A 27 -5.39 1.41 -8.05
C LEU A 27 -4.03 0.71 -8.16
N LEU A 28 -3.06 1.19 -7.40
CA LEU A 28 -1.82 0.49 -7.10
C LEU A 28 -1.79 0.16 -5.61
N ILE A 29 -1.61 -1.12 -5.26
CA ILE A 29 -1.55 -1.57 -3.86
C ILE A 29 -0.36 -2.50 -3.66
N THR A 30 0.38 -2.28 -2.58
CA THR A 30 1.48 -3.14 -2.15
C THR A 30 1.00 -4.17 -1.12
N GLY A 31 1.69 -5.31 -1.00
CA GLY A 31 1.40 -6.29 0.06
C GLY A 31 0.14 -7.12 -0.19
N VAL A 32 -0.03 -7.59 -1.43
CA VAL A 32 -1.16 -8.43 -1.87
C VAL A 32 -0.93 -9.94 -1.68
N SER A 33 -0.09 -10.32 -0.71
CA SER A 33 0.18 -11.73 -0.38
C SER A 33 -1.11 -12.47 -0.03
N SER A 34 -1.18 -13.76 -0.38
CA SER A 34 -2.36 -14.60 -0.13
C SER A 34 -2.78 -14.54 1.34
N GLY A 35 -4.08 -14.38 1.60
CA GLY A 35 -4.64 -14.24 2.95
C GLY A 35 -4.43 -12.87 3.62
N GLY A 36 -3.60 -11.99 3.07
CA GLY A 36 -3.33 -10.67 3.65
C GLY A 36 -4.43 -9.62 3.42
N LEU A 37 -4.37 -8.53 4.19
CA LEU A 37 -5.29 -7.38 4.09
C LEU A 37 -5.27 -6.76 2.69
N GLY A 38 -4.09 -6.61 2.08
CA GLY A 38 -3.96 -6.07 0.72
C GLY A 38 -4.66 -6.94 -0.33
N ALA A 39 -4.57 -8.27 -0.20
CA ALA A 39 -5.27 -9.19 -1.10
C ALA A 39 -6.80 -9.11 -0.92
N PHE A 40 -7.28 -8.98 0.33
CA PHE A 40 -8.70 -8.78 0.59
C PHE A 40 -9.22 -7.45 0.02
N PHE A 41 -8.48 -6.36 0.22
CA PHE A 41 -8.81 -5.06 -0.34
C PHE A 41 -8.84 -5.08 -1.88
N ALA A 42 -7.84 -5.67 -2.52
CA ALA A 42 -7.79 -5.80 -3.98
C ALA A 42 -9.00 -6.60 -4.52
N ARG A 43 -9.43 -7.66 -3.82
CA ARG A 43 -10.64 -8.42 -4.18
C ARG A 43 -11.92 -7.58 -4.08
N LEU A 44 -12.08 -6.82 -2.99
CA LEU A 44 -13.25 -5.94 -2.83
C LEU A 44 -13.28 -4.84 -3.88
N TRP A 45 -12.12 -4.23 -4.17
CA TRP A 45 -11.98 -3.24 -5.23
C TRP A 45 -12.40 -3.81 -6.59
N ASN A 46 -11.88 -4.99 -6.97
CA ASN A 46 -12.25 -5.64 -8.22
C ASN A 46 -13.75 -5.98 -8.28
N ARG A 47 -14.33 -6.42 -7.17
CA ARG A 47 -15.76 -6.72 -7.08
C ARG A 47 -16.61 -5.47 -7.27
N ALA A 48 -16.23 -4.36 -6.64
CA ALA A 48 -16.90 -3.06 -6.82
C ALA A 48 -16.92 -2.61 -8.28
N ARG A 49 -15.79 -2.73 -8.99
CA ARG A 49 -15.71 -2.42 -10.42
C ARG A 49 -16.62 -3.33 -11.24
N SER A 50 -16.66 -4.62 -10.90
CA SER A 50 -17.48 -5.62 -11.60
C SER A 50 -18.99 -5.32 -11.51
N TYR A 51 -19.49 -4.71 -10.42
CA TYR A 51 -20.91 -4.36 -10.30
C TYR A 51 -21.37 -3.38 -11.38
N LYS A 52 -20.53 -2.40 -11.73
CA LYS A 52 -20.85 -1.41 -12.77
C LYS A 52 -20.46 -1.88 -14.17
N ILE A 53 -19.41 -2.69 -14.29
CA ILE A 53 -18.94 -3.26 -15.56
C ILE A 53 -19.89 -4.33 -16.11
N ARG A 54 -20.76 -4.96 -15.31
CA ARG A 54 -21.80 -5.87 -15.84
C ARG A 54 -22.73 -5.23 -16.87
N SER A 55 -22.88 -3.90 -16.88
CA SER A 55 -23.62 -3.19 -17.94
C SER A 55 -22.74 -2.74 -19.12
N ILE A 56 -21.42 -2.78 -18.98
CA ILE A 56 -20.42 -2.36 -19.97
C ILE A 56 -19.32 -3.43 -20.01
N ASN A 57 -19.52 -4.42 -20.88
CA ASN A 57 -18.73 -5.66 -21.06
C ASN A 57 -17.20 -5.42 -21.24
N SER A 58 -16.49 -5.04 -20.17
CA SER A 58 -15.07 -4.67 -20.20
C SER A 58 -14.30 -5.45 -19.13
N LYS A 59 -13.28 -6.19 -19.54
CA LYS A 59 -12.44 -6.98 -18.65
C LYS A 59 -11.68 -6.04 -17.70
N VAL A 60 -11.71 -6.30 -16.38
CA VAL A 60 -10.85 -5.58 -15.44
C VAL A 60 -9.41 -6.03 -15.67
N GLU A 61 -8.55 -5.10 -16.06
CA GLU A 61 -7.12 -5.36 -16.22
C GLU A 61 -6.44 -5.42 -14.85
N ILE A 62 -5.72 -6.51 -14.60
CA ILE A 62 -4.93 -6.74 -13.38
C ILE A 62 -3.51 -7.07 -13.83
N ARG A 63 -2.54 -6.36 -13.25
CA ARG A 63 -1.12 -6.59 -13.48
C ARG A 63 -0.42 -6.84 -12.16
N SER A 64 0.50 -7.79 -12.15
CA SER A 64 1.38 -8.06 -11.01
C SER A 64 2.61 -7.17 -11.07
N LEU A 65 3.04 -6.63 -9.93
CA LEU A 65 4.29 -5.90 -9.79
C LEU A 65 5.16 -6.62 -8.75
N VAL A 66 6.40 -6.92 -9.11
CA VAL A 66 7.38 -7.44 -8.15
C VAL A 66 7.98 -6.26 -7.40
N LEU A 67 7.83 -6.24 -6.08
CA LEU A 67 8.33 -5.19 -5.21
C LEU A 67 8.80 -5.81 -3.90
N ASP A 68 10.13 -5.89 -3.73
CA ASP A 68 10.76 -6.21 -2.45
C ASP A 68 11.15 -4.91 -1.74
N LEU A 69 10.49 -4.63 -0.63
CA LEU A 69 10.74 -3.42 0.16
C LEU A 69 12.01 -3.53 1.03
N GLN A 70 12.67 -4.69 1.07
CA GLN A 70 13.98 -4.84 1.72
C GLN A 70 15.15 -4.54 0.78
N SER A 71 14.89 -4.07 -0.45
CA SER A 71 15.93 -3.68 -1.42
C SER A 71 15.53 -2.39 -2.16
N PHE A 72 16.31 -1.32 -2.02
CA PHE A 72 16.07 -0.09 -2.77
C PHE A 72 16.22 -0.26 -4.28
N ASP A 73 17.06 -1.18 -4.74
CA ASP A 73 17.16 -1.54 -6.15
C ASP A 73 15.87 -2.17 -6.68
N SER A 74 15.26 -3.08 -5.90
CA SER A 74 13.94 -3.63 -6.23
C SER A 74 12.88 -2.53 -6.27
N VAL A 75 12.87 -1.61 -5.30
CA VAL A 75 11.96 -0.46 -5.27
C VAL A 75 12.10 0.41 -6.53
N ARG A 76 13.33 0.71 -6.95
CA ARG A 76 13.60 1.51 -8.16
C ARG A 76 13.19 0.78 -9.43
N ALA A 77 13.42 -0.53 -9.51
CA ALA A 77 12.99 -1.35 -10.65
C ALA A 77 11.46 -1.38 -10.77
N ALA A 78 10.76 -1.61 -9.66
CA ALA A 78 9.30 -1.60 -9.61
C ALA A 78 8.72 -0.23 -10.01
N ALA A 79 9.33 0.87 -9.54
CA ALA A 79 8.90 2.21 -9.92
C ALA A 79 9.05 2.47 -11.42
N LYS A 80 10.18 2.07 -12.03
CA LYS A 80 10.39 2.15 -13.48
C LYS A 80 9.32 1.39 -14.26
N GLU A 81 8.99 0.19 -13.80
CA GLU A 81 7.94 -0.62 -14.42
C GLU A 81 6.57 0.08 -14.36
N VAL A 82 6.19 0.61 -13.20
CA VAL A 82 4.95 1.36 -13.02
C VAL A 82 4.89 2.59 -13.94
N ILE A 83 6.00 3.33 -14.03
CA ILE A 83 6.09 4.54 -14.86
C ILE A 83 5.91 4.20 -16.35
N ALA A 84 6.50 3.10 -16.80
CA ALA A 84 6.42 2.66 -18.19
C ALA A 84 5.03 2.12 -18.59
N GLN A 85 4.28 1.57 -17.63
CA GLN A 85 3.06 0.83 -17.91
C GLN A 85 1.76 1.59 -17.66
N THR A 86 1.83 2.72 -16.95
CA THR A 86 0.63 3.44 -16.48
C THR A 86 0.70 4.91 -16.84
N GLU A 87 -0.41 5.46 -17.33
CA GLU A 87 -0.53 6.89 -17.62
C GLU A 87 -0.61 7.71 -16.31
N TYR A 88 -1.51 7.32 -15.41
CA TYR A 88 -1.68 7.92 -14.08
C TYR A 88 -2.22 6.91 -13.05
N ILE A 89 -2.02 7.21 -11.78
CA ILE A 89 -2.47 6.39 -10.64
C ILE A 89 -3.43 7.23 -9.79
N ASP A 90 -4.70 6.83 -9.69
CA ASP A 90 -5.67 7.51 -8.84
C ASP A 90 -5.42 7.26 -7.35
N VAL A 91 -5.06 6.03 -7.01
CA VAL A 91 -4.94 5.59 -5.62
C VAL A 91 -3.70 4.72 -5.46
N LEU A 92 -2.78 5.14 -4.60
CA LEU A 92 -1.70 4.31 -4.07
C LEU A 92 -2.03 3.87 -2.65
N VAL A 93 -1.97 2.57 -2.38
CA VAL A 93 -2.11 2.00 -1.04
C VAL A 93 -0.79 1.34 -0.63
N ASN A 94 -0.05 2.03 0.23
CA ASN A 94 1.14 1.50 0.89
C ASN A 94 0.69 0.62 2.07
N ASN A 95 0.46 -0.65 1.77
CA ASN A 95 -0.06 -1.66 2.70
C ASN A 95 0.97 -2.75 3.07
N ALA A 96 1.95 -3.01 2.21
CA ALA A 96 3.01 -3.96 2.54
C ALA A 96 3.71 -3.57 3.84
N GLY A 97 4.07 -4.57 4.63
CA GLY A 97 4.80 -4.34 5.86
C GLY A 97 5.10 -5.63 6.59
N VAL A 98 6.08 -5.58 7.48
CA VAL A 98 6.44 -6.67 8.39
C VAL A 98 6.15 -6.25 9.83
N VAL A 99 5.86 -7.23 10.69
CA VAL A 99 5.55 -7.01 12.10
C VAL A 99 6.51 -7.82 12.96
N ALA A 100 7.33 -7.13 13.73
CA ALA A 100 8.24 -7.69 14.73
C ALA A 100 9.09 -8.90 14.27
N PRO A 101 9.78 -8.84 13.11
CA PRO A 101 10.78 -9.85 12.81
C PRO A 101 11.94 -9.78 13.84
N PRO A 102 12.74 -10.86 14.01
CA PRO A 102 14.02 -10.75 14.69
C PRO A 102 14.87 -9.63 14.08
N TYR A 103 15.61 -8.89 14.93
CA TYR A 103 16.46 -7.79 14.45
C TYR A 103 17.37 -8.27 13.32
N SER A 104 17.29 -7.56 12.20
CA SER A 104 18.11 -7.81 11.02
C SER A 104 18.30 -6.51 10.26
N LYS A 105 19.33 -6.49 9.44
CA LYS A 105 19.55 -5.42 8.46
C LYS A 105 19.15 -5.90 7.08
N THR A 106 18.59 -5.01 6.29
CA THR A 106 18.37 -5.21 4.86
C THR A 106 19.70 -5.22 4.10
N ILE A 107 19.64 -5.54 2.80
CA ILE A 107 20.81 -5.43 1.91
C ILE A 107 21.34 -3.99 1.80
N ASP A 108 20.48 -2.99 2.04
CA ASP A 108 20.85 -1.57 2.03
C ASP A 108 21.39 -1.08 3.39
N GLY A 109 21.45 -1.95 4.41
CA GLY A 109 22.11 -1.69 5.70
C GLY A 109 21.24 -1.08 6.81
N PHE A 110 19.94 -0.87 6.55
CA PHE A 110 18.98 -0.33 7.51
C PHE A 110 18.26 -1.45 8.29
N GLU A 111 17.73 -1.13 9.47
CA GLU A 111 16.86 -2.08 10.20
C GLU A 111 15.66 -2.49 9.33
N SER A 112 15.38 -3.79 9.30
CA SER A 112 14.46 -4.40 8.33
C SER A 112 13.03 -3.88 8.42
N THR A 113 12.50 -3.66 9.61
CA THR A 113 11.15 -3.10 9.82
C THR A 113 11.10 -1.64 9.38
N PHE A 114 12.09 -0.84 9.75
CA PHE A 114 12.17 0.57 9.43
C PHE A 114 12.27 0.81 7.93
N GLN A 115 13.14 0.07 7.24
CA GLN A 115 13.23 0.18 5.79
C GLN A 115 11.94 -0.30 5.11
N THR A 116 11.46 -1.49 5.47
CA THR A 116 10.29 -2.10 4.82
C THR A 116 9.05 -1.23 4.96
N ASN A 117 8.74 -0.80 6.19
CA ASN A 117 7.48 -0.14 6.50
C ASN A 117 7.52 1.38 6.26
N HIS A 118 8.70 1.99 6.17
CA HIS A 118 8.83 3.45 6.03
C HIS A 118 9.70 3.87 4.85
N LEU A 119 11.01 3.57 4.85
CA LEU A 119 11.94 4.14 3.87
C LEU A 119 11.59 3.72 2.43
N SER A 120 11.30 2.45 2.22
CA SER A 120 10.99 1.92 0.89
C SER A 120 9.63 2.41 0.39
N HIS A 121 8.64 2.59 1.26
CA HIS A 121 7.37 3.22 0.88
C HIS A 121 7.54 4.69 0.51
N PHE A 122 8.34 5.43 1.28
CA PHE A 122 8.67 6.81 0.96
C PHE A 122 9.40 6.91 -0.38
N LEU A 123 10.44 6.11 -0.60
CA LEU A 123 11.20 6.07 -1.85
C LEU A 123 10.29 5.74 -3.04
N PHE A 124 9.51 4.65 -2.94
CA PHE A 124 8.62 4.21 -4.01
C PHE A 124 7.61 5.29 -4.39
N THR A 125 6.96 5.90 -3.39
CA THR A 125 5.95 6.96 -3.60
C THR A 125 6.54 8.17 -4.30
N ASN A 126 7.75 8.60 -3.91
CA ASN A 126 8.43 9.72 -4.56
C ASN A 126 8.83 9.40 -6.00
N LEU A 127 9.32 8.18 -6.26
CA LEU A 127 9.73 7.77 -7.62
C LEU A 127 8.56 7.77 -8.61
N ILE A 128 7.34 7.46 -8.16
CA ILE A 128 6.14 7.45 -9.02
C ILE A 128 5.28 8.71 -8.88
N MET A 129 5.78 9.75 -8.22
CA MET A 129 5.01 10.95 -7.88
C MET A 129 4.41 11.62 -9.12
N GLU A 130 5.13 11.66 -10.23
CA GLU A 130 4.62 12.22 -11.49
C GLU A 130 3.35 11.51 -11.97
N LYS A 131 3.27 10.18 -11.80
CA LYS A 131 2.09 9.38 -12.18
C LYS A 131 0.92 9.59 -11.23
N LEU A 132 1.19 9.89 -9.96
CA LEU A 132 0.16 10.29 -9.01
C LEU A 132 -0.38 11.68 -9.37
N LEU A 133 0.49 12.66 -9.57
CA LEU A 133 0.10 14.04 -9.87
C LEU A 133 -0.61 14.21 -11.22
N ALA A 134 -0.40 13.29 -12.17
CA ALA A 134 -1.14 13.25 -13.43
C ALA A 134 -2.62 12.86 -13.26
N ALA A 135 -3.01 12.25 -12.14
CA ALA A 135 -4.40 11.88 -11.91
C ALA A 135 -5.25 13.11 -11.53
N PRO A 136 -6.55 13.18 -11.89
CA PRO A 136 -7.39 14.33 -11.56
C PRO A 136 -7.58 14.58 -10.06
N ASN A 137 -7.57 13.51 -9.25
CA ASN A 137 -7.78 13.55 -7.81
C ASN A 137 -6.98 12.41 -7.15
N PRO A 138 -5.65 12.53 -7.03
CA PRO A 138 -4.81 11.47 -6.51
C PRO A 138 -4.98 11.28 -5.01
N ARG A 139 -4.75 10.05 -4.54
CA ARG A 139 -4.73 9.71 -3.12
C ARG A 139 -3.63 8.71 -2.80
N VAL A 140 -2.84 9.04 -1.78
CA VAL A 140 -1.90 8.10 -1.16
C VAL A 140 -2.46 7.70 0.20
N VAL A 141 -2.57 6.39 0.44
CA VAL A 141 -2.99 5.80 1.71
C VAL A 141 -1.81 5.05 2.30
N ILE A 142 -1.43 5.40 3.53
CA ILE A 142 -0.44 4.66 4.31
C ILE A 142 -1.20 3.81 5.32
N VAL A 143 -1.04 2.49 5.28
CA VAL A 143 -1.66 1.58 6.24
C VAL A 143 -0.75 1.45 7.45
N SER A 144 -1.25 1.90 8.61
CA SER A 144 -0.58 1.76 9.90
C SER A 144 -1.29 0.72 10.77
N SER A 145 -0.74 0.41 11.95
CA SER A 145 -1.35 -0.47 12.96
C SER A 145 -1.23 0.17 14.34
N ASP A 146 -2.09 -0.20 15.29
CA ASP A 146 -2.01 0.32 16.67
C ASP A 146 -0.67 0.04 17.37
N GLY A 147 0.19 -0.81 16.79
CA GLY A 147 1.56 -1.02 17.25
C GLY A 147 2.40 0.27 17.29
N TYR A 148 2.07 1.31 16.49
CA TYR A 148 2.78 2.60 16.57
C TYR A 148 2.69 3.26 17.96
N ARG A 149 1.70 2.88 18.77
CA ARG A 149 1.50 3.41 20.13
C ARG A 149 2.41 2.79 21.18
N LEU A 150 3.04 1.65 20.86
CA LEU A 150 3.83 0.85 21.82
C LEU A 150 5.26 1.39 22.01
N GLY A 151 5.68 2.39 21.24
CA GLY A 151 7.00 2.99 21.36
C GLY A 151 7.14 4.26 20.55
N HIS A 152 8.19 5.03 20.86
CA HIS A 152 8.55 6.21 20.09
C HIS A 152 9.61 5.88 19.03
N VAL A 153 9.63 6.66 17.95
CA VAL A 153 10.71 6.60 16.95
C VAL A 153 11.99 7.13 17.60
N ARG A 154 13.07 6.34 17.54
CA ARG A 154 14.40 6.75 17.97
C ARG A 154 15.08 7.54 16.85
N TYR A 155 14.74 8.81 16.68
CA TYR A 155 15.28 9.63 15.58
C TYR A 155 16.82 9.68 15.52
N ASN A 156 17.48 9.55 16.68
CA ASN A 156 18.94 9.54 16.78
C ASN A 156 19.56 8.14 16.64
N ASP A 157 18.76 7.08 16.58
CA ASP A 157 19.21 5.68 16.52
C ASP A 157 18.13 4.79 15.87
N CYS A 158 17.74 5.11 14.64
CA CYS A 158 16.69 4.39 13.91
C CYS A 158 17.07 2.94 13.61
N ASP A 159 18.37 2.63 13.56
CA ASP A 159 18.91 1.30 13.26
C ASP A 159 19.24 0.48 14.53
N PHE A 160 18.87 0.97 15.72
CA PHE A 160 19.06 0.33 17.02
C PHE A 160 20.52 -0.07 17.30
N HIS A 161 21.48 0.78 16.94
CA HIS A 161 22.88 0.61 17.29
C HIS A 161 23.11 0.56 18.81
N VAL A 162 22.28 1.25 19.59
CA VAL A 162 22.35 1.25 21.05
C VAL A 162 21.29 0.30 21.62
N ARG A 163 21.76 -0.81 22.21
CA ARG A 163 20.90 -1.68 23.02
C ARG A 163 20.52 -0.94 24.30
N LEU A 164 19.23 -0.90 24.62
CA LEU A 164 18.83 -0.54 25.97
C LEU A 164 19.39 -1.62 26.90
N SER A 165 20.18 -1.22 27.90
CA SER A 165 20.49 -2.09 29.02
C SER A 165 19.15 -2.60 29.56
N GLN A 166 18.98 -3.92 29.66
CA GLN A 166 17.83 -4.48 30.35
C GLN A 166 17.90 -3.98 31.79
N SER A 167 16.99 -3.09 32.17
CA SER A 167 16.73 -2.67 33.54
C SER A 167 15.70 -3.59 34.17
#